data_AF-A0A920AY91-F1
#
_entry.id   AF-A0A920AY91-F1
#
_cell.length_a   1.000
_cell.length_b   1.000
_cell.length_c   1.000
_cell.angle_alpha   90.00
_cell.angle_beta   90.00
_cell.angle_gamma   90.00
#
_symmetry.space_group_name_H-M   'P 1'
#
loop_
_entity.id
_entity.type
_entity.pdbx_description
1 polymer ?
#
loop_
_entity_poly.entity_id
_entity_poly.type
_entity_poly.pdbx_seq_one_letter_code
_entity_poly.pdbx_strand_id
1 'polypeptide(L)'
;MDAINWLEKNSIEKELQSEAIIFSKELNIAGSIDILMHDKKNNSYVILDWKTSKSIPKVSFNGKMGIHPVTSHLMDCKFVHYSMQLSFYRYILEEYYGLLISDQLIAHLDGNSCVIHHANYFKNEIVRIINNEKN
;
A
#
# COMPACT_ATOMS: atom_id res chain seq x y z
N MET A 1 -19.65 10.05 0.93
CA MET A 1 -18.64 10.78 1.72
C MET A 1 -17.47 11.04 0.80
N ASP A 2 -17.08 12.30 0.59
CA ASP A 2 -15.91 12.64 -0.20
C ASP A 2 -14.60 12.31 0.54
N ALA A 3 -13.47 12.50 -0.14
CA ALA A 3 -12.14 12.15 0.36
C ALA A 3 -11.74 12.95 1.61
N ILE A 4 -12.04 14.25 1.63
CA ILE A 4 -11.64 15.15 2.73
C ILE A 4 -12.44 14.78 3.98
N ASN A 5 -13.76 14.66 3.85
CA ASN A 5 -14.63 14.23 4.94
C ASN A 5 -14.27 12.84 5.46
N TRP A 6 -13.87 11.92 4.57
CA TRP A 6 -13.36 10.62 4.99
C TRP A 6 -12.07 10.77 5.80
N LEU A 7 -11.12 11.55 5.31
CA LEU A 7 -9.82 11.73 5.97
C LEU A 7 -10.00 12.36 7.35
N GLU A 8 -10.70 13.50 7.42
CA GLU A 8 -10.97 14.23 8.66
C GLU A 8 -11.61 13.32 9.71
N LYS A 9 -12.60 12.52 9.33
CA LYS A 9 -13.28 11.58 10.23
C LYS A 9 -12.36 10.47 10.75
N ASN A 10 -11.41 10.00 9.93
CA ASN A 10 -10.56 8.86 10.27
C ASN A 10 -9.21 9.27 10.90
N SER A 11 -8.85 10.56 10.82
CA SER A 11 -7.62 11.13 11.36
C SER A 11 -7.80 11.93 12.66
N ILE A 12 -9.02 12.06 13.21
CA ILE A 12 -9.29 12.89 14.41
C ILE A 12 -8.30 12.66 15.56
N GLU A 13 -7.96 11.40 15.82
CA GLU A 13 -7.06 11.00 16.91
C GLU A 13 -5.70 10.49 16.40
N LYS A 14 -5.37 10.75 15.13
CA LYS A 14 -4.12 10.28 14.50
C LYS A 14 -3.28 11.45 14.03
N GLU A 15 -1.97 11.36 14.20
CA GLU A 15 -1.07 12.30 13.54
C GLU A 15 -0.94 11.91 12.07
N LEU A 16 -1.11 12.89 11.18
CA LEU A 16 -1.07 12.68 9.75
C LEU A 16 0.18 13.31 9.15
N GLN A 17 0.89 12.52 8.35
CA GLN A 17 1.96 12.99 7.48
C GLN A 17 1.58 12.70 6.04
N SER A 18 1.57 13.74 5.20
CA SER A 18 1.39 13.59 3.76
C SER A 18 2.73 13.47 3.04
N GLU A 19 2.78 12.71 1.94
CA GLU A 19 3.99 12.52 1.11
C GLU A 19 5.21 12.08 1.93
N ALA A 20 5.01 11.05 2.76
CA ALA A 20 6.06 10.51 3.61
C ALA A 20 7.09 9.74 2.76
N ILE A 21 8.29 10.30 2.64
CA ILE A 21 9.41 9.68 1.93
C ILE A 21 10.00 8.56 2.77
N ILE A 22 10.15 7.38 2.16
CA ILE A 22 10.77 6.20 2.76
C ILE A 22 11.83 5.62 1.83
N PHE A 23 12.88 5.02 2.40
CA PHE A 23 13.92 4.35 1.63
C PHE A 23 14.66 3.30 2.46
N SER A 24 15.21 2.31 1.79
CA SER A 24 16.25 1.43 2.32
C SER A 24 17.47 1.50 1.41
N LYS A 25 18.61 1.88 1.98
CA LYS A 25 19.89 1.91 1.27
C LYS A 25 20.39 0.50 0.97
N GLU A 26 20.08 -0.45 1.86
CA GLU A 26 20.44 -1.86 1.75
C GLU A 26 19.73 -2.53 0.57
N LEU A 27 18.49 -2.12 0.29
CA LEU A 27 17.71 -2.61 -0.84
C LEU A 27 17.86 -1.78 -2.10
N ASN A 28 18.41 -0.56 -2.01
CA ASN A 28 18.35 0.46 -3.06
C ASN A 28 16.91 0.76 -3.52
N ILE A 29 15.96 0.78 -2.59
CA ILE A 29 14.53 1.06 -2.87
C ILE A 29 14.13 2.33 -2.11
N ALA A 30 13.39 3.21 -2.78
CA ALA A 30 12.79 4.40 -2.20
C ALA A 30 11.35 4.58 -2.71
N GLY A 31 10.53 5.32 -1.96
CA GLY A 31 9.15 5.63 -2.33
C GLY A 31 8.58 6.80 -1.54
N SER A 32 7.41 7.29 -1.96
CA SER A 32 6.58 8.25 -1.23
C SER A 32 5.24 7.61 -0.92
N ILE A 33 4.80 7.73 0.34
CA ILE A 33 3.49 7.30 0.80
C ILE A 33 2.60 8.55 0.84
N ASP A 34 1.47 8.54 0.12
CA ASP A 34 0.59 9.71 0.07
C ASP A 34 0.16 10.15 1.47
N ILE A 35 -0.26 9.21 2.33
CA ILE A 35 -0.68 9.47 3.69
C ILE A 35 -0.18 8.38 4.64
N LEU A 36 0.53 8.80 5.69
CA LEU A 36 0.90 7.97 6.84
C LEU A 36 0.17 8.52 8.08
N MET A 37 -0.64 7.68 8.71
CA MET A 37 -1.38 8.05 9.94
C MET A 37 -0.84 7.28 11.14
N HIS A 38 -0.43 7.99 12.19
CA HIS A 38 0.03 7.41 13.45
C HIS A 38 -1.09 7.38 14.49
N ASP A 39 -1.50 6.17 14.89
CA ASP A 39 -2.34 5.95 16.05
C ASP A 39 -1.46 5.91 17.31
N LYS A 40 -1.43 7.03 18.04
CA LYS A 40 -0.66 7.17 19.29
C LYS A 40 -1.11 6.21 20.39
N LYS A 41 -2.38 5.79 20.40
CA LYS A 41 -2.92 4.94 21.45
C LYS A 41 -2.35 3.52 21.36
N ASN A 42 -2.27 2.99 20.13
CA ASN A 42 -1.75 1.65 19.86
C ASN A 42 -0.29 1.66 19.42
N ASN A 43 0.31 2.84 19.26
CA ASN A 43 1.63 3.06 18.67
C ASN A 43 1.80 2.29 17.33
N SER A 44 0.78 2.40 16.47
CA SER A 44 0.74 1.75 15.17
C SER A 44 0.43 2.74 14.07
N TYR A 45 0.69 2.35 12.84
CA TYR A 45 0.57 3.20 11.67
C TYR A 45 -0.36 2.60 10.64
N VAL A 46 -1.08 3.47 9.92
CA VAL A 46 -1.87 3.11 8.75
C VAL A 46 -1.26 3.83 7.56
N ILE A 47 -0.96 3.07 6.50
CA ILE A 47 -0.55 3.64 5.20
C ILE A 47 -1.77 3.74 4.30
N LEU A 48 -1.88 4.84 3.57
CA LEU A 48 -2.96 5.09 2.63
C LEU A 48 -2.42 5.72 1.35
N ASP A 49 -2.93 5.25 0.21
CA ASP A 49 -2.58 5.73 -1.12
C ASP A 49 -3.87 6.06 -1.91
N TRP A 50 -3.91 7.24 -2.54
CA TRP A 50 -5.06 7.76 -3.28
C TRP A 50 -5.04 7.26 -4.71
N LYS A 51 -6.13 6.65 -5.17
CA LYS A 51 -6.28 6.20 -6.57
C LYS A 51 -7.51 6.80 -7.22
N THR A 52 -7.33 7.46 -8.36
CA THR A 52 -8.40 8.13 -9.14
C THR A 52 -8.90 7.33 -10.34
N SER A 53 -8.48 6.08 -10.47
CA SER A 53 -8.83 5.24 -11.62
C SER A 53 -10.32 4.96 -11.71
N LYS A 54 -10.91 4.85 -12.91
CA LYS A 54 -12.36 4.55 -13.10
C LYS A 54 -12.88 3.37 -12.27
N SER A 55 -12.07 2.33 -12.10
CA SER A 55 -12.37 1.18 -11.27
C SER A 55 -11.08 0.50 -10.81
N ILE A 56 -11.18 -0.26 -9.71
CA ILE A 56 -10.12 -1.10 -9.17
C ILE A 56 -10.57 -2.57 -9.30
N PRO A 57 -10.45 -3.18 -10.49
CA PRO A 57 -10.79 -4.58 -10.66
C PRO A 57 -9.91 -5.45 -9.76
N LYS A 58 -10.56 -6.41 -9.10
CA LYS A 58 -9.91 -7.45 -8.28
C LYS A 58 -9.59 -8.71 -9.09
N VAL A 59 -10.10 -8.80 -10.31
CA VAL A 59 -9.90 -9.92 -11.23
C VAL A 59 -9.21 -9.42 -12.50
N SER A 60 -8.28 -10.21 -13.01
CA SER A 60 -7.56 -9.93 -14.25
C SER A 60 -8.46 -9.96 -15.48
N PHE A 61 -8.14 -9.14 -16.47
CA PHE A 61 -8.72 -9.29 -17.81
C PHE A 61 -8.14 -10.52 -18.51
N ASN A 62 -8.98 -11.36 -19.13
CA ASN A 62 -8.59 -12.58 -19.84
C ASN A 62 -7.68 -13.54 -19.05
N GLY A 63 -7.85 -13.61 -17.72
CA GLY A 63 -7.06 -14.51 -16.87
C GLY A 63 -5.56 -14.21 -16.84
N LYS A 64 -5.15 -12.97 -17.15
CA LYS A 64 -3.74 -12.57 -17.09
C LYS A 64 -3.19 -12.70 -15.66
N MET A 65 -1.97 -13.21 -15.57
CA MET A 65 -1.23 -13.42 -14.33
C MET A 65 0.10 -12.66 -14.37
N GLY A 66 0.77 -12.55 -13.21
CA GLY A 66 2.11 -11.97 -13.14
C GLY A 66 3.12 -12.68 -14.05
N ILE A 67 4.03 -11.89 -14.64
CA ILE A 67 5.02 -12.38 -15.61
C ILE A 67 6.31 -12.92 -14.97
N HIS A 68 6.48 -12.69 -13.67
CA HIS A 68 7.66 -13.11 -12.93
C HIS A 68 7.36 -14.39 -12.13
N PRO A 69 8.30 -15.33 -11.97
CA PRO A 69 8.05 -16.57 -11.22
C PRO A 69 7.52 -16.37 -9.80
N VAL A 70 7.93 -15.28 -9.14
CA VAL A 70 7.45 -14.94 -7.79
C VAL A 70 6.00 -14.45 -7.78
N THR A 71 5.50 -13.90 -8.88
CA THR A 71 4.16 -13.31 -8.97
C THR A 71 3.23 -14.07 -9.92
N SER A 72 3.65 -15.21 -10.47
CA SER A 72 2.90 -15.95 -11.48
C SER A 72 1.58 -16.54 -10.96
N HIS A 73 1.40 -16.64 -9.65
CA HIS A 73 0.14 -17.04 -9.00
C HIS A 73 -0.79 -15.84 -8.72
N LEU A 74 -0.34 -14.61 -8.94
CA LEU A 74 -1.14 -13.40 -8.71
C LEU A 74 -1.77 -12.92 -10.02
N MET A 75 -3.03 -12.50 -9.93
CA MET A 75 -3.73 -11.90 -11.07
C MET A 75 -3.11 -10.54 -11.44
N ASP A 76 -2.93 -10.31 -12.73
CA ASP A 76 -2.59 -9.00 -13.29
C ASP A 76 -3.84 -8.13 -13.28
N CYS A 77 -4.07 -7.44 -12.15
CA CYS A 77 -5.17 -6.53 -11.94
C CYS A 77 -4.75 -5.35 -11.05
N LYS A 78 -5.48 -4.24 -11.13
CA LYS A 78 -5.14 -3.01 -10.39
C LYS A 78 -5.10 -3.22 -8.88
N PHE A 79 -6.03 -4.00 -8.33
CA PHE A 79 -6.05 -4.27 -6.89
C PHE A 79 -4.74 -4.93 -6.42
N VAL A 80 -4.24 -5.92 -7.17
CA VAL A 80 -2.97 -6.60 -6.87
C VAL A 80 -1.81 -5.63 -7.03
N HIS A 81 -1.78 -4.84 -8.10
CA HIS A 81 -0.69 -3.88 -8.33
C HIS A 81 -0.58 -2.84 -7.21
N TYR A 82 -1.69 -2.24 -6.81
CA TYR A 82 -1.72 -1.26 -5.73
C TYR A 82 -1.40 -1.89 -4.37
N SER A 83 -1.88 -3.12 -4.14
CA SER A 83 -1.54 -3.88 -2.94
C SER A 83 -0.05 -4.23 -2.86
N MET A 84 0.59 -4.56 -3.99
CA MET A 84 2.02 -4.83 -4.06
C MET A 84 2.85 -3.56 -3.80
N GLN A 85 2.45 -2.42 -4.34
CA GLN A 85 3.07 -1.11 -4.05
C GLN A 85 3.04 -0.82 -2.54
N LEU A 86 1.86 -0.90 -1.91
CA LEU A 86 1.72 -0.70 -0.46
C LEU A 86 2.48 -1.75 0.36
N SER A 87 2.58 -2.99 -0.14
CA SER A 87 3.35 -4.05 0.53
C SER A 87 4.84 -3.74 0.58
N PHE A 88 5.42 -3.15 -0.47
CA PHE A 88 6.81 -2.67 -0.43
C PHE A 88 6.99 -1.59 0.62
N TYR A 89 6.09 -0.61 0.68
CA TYR A 89 6.16 0.46 1.66
C TYR A 89 6.07 -0.06 3.09
N ARG A 90 5.08 -0.92 3.34
CA ARG A 90 4.90 -1.60 4.62
C ARG A 90 6.15 -2.38 5.01
N TYR A 91 6.71 -3.17 4.10
CA TYR A 91 7.91 -3.96 4.36
C TYR A 91 9.11 -3.07 4.75
N ILE A 92 9.34 -1.97 4.04
CA ILE A 92 10.41 -1.02 4.38
C ILE A 92 10.18 -0.42 5.77
N LEU A 93 8.96 0.03 6.07
CA LEU A 93 8.62 0.63 7.36
C LEU A 93 8.76 -0.36 8.53
N GLU A 94 8.29 -1.59 8.37
CA GLU A 94 8.37 -2.62 9.41
C GLU A 94 9.82 -3.05 9.66
N GLU A 95 10.57 -3.36 8.60
CA GLU A 95 11.89 -4.02 8.73
C GLU A 95 13.05 -3.02 8.92
N TYR A 96 12.96 -1.81 8.36
CA TYR A 96 14.06 -0.84 8.38
C TYR A 96 13.81 0.37 9.29
N TYR A 97 12.54 0.68 9.59
CA TYR A 97 12.17 1.80 10.46
C TYR A 97 11.62 1.31 11.81
N GLY A 98 11.33 0.02 11.96
CA GLY A 98 10.78 -0.55 13.19
C GLY A 98 9.36 -0.10 13.50
N LEU A 99 8.60 0.36 12.50
CA LEU A 99 7.23 0.82 12.69
C LEU A 99 6.24 -0.34 12.58
N LEU A 100 5.26 -0.37 13.47
CA LEU A 100 4.16 -1.33 13.39
C LEU A 100 3.07 -0.81 12.44
N ILE A 101 2.86 -1.49 11.31
CA ILE A 101 1.79 -1.13 10.36
C ILE A 101 0.54 -1.96 10.67
N SER A 102 -0.52 -1.31 11.16
CA SER A 102 -1.78 -1.96 11.48
C SER A 102 -2.68 -2.18 10.26
N ASP A 103 -2.57 -1.32 9.23
CA ASP A 103 -3.39 -1.44 8.03
C ASP A 103 -2.75 -0.76 6.81
N GLN A 104 -3.15 -1.18 5.62
CA GLN A 104 -2.74 -0.60 4.34
C GLN A 104 -3.95 -0.41 3.42
N LEU A 105 -4.22 0.84 3.07
CA LEU A 105 -5.49 1.24 2.47
C LEU A 105 -5.27 1.80 1.06
N ILE A 106 -6.12 1.36 0.14
CA ILE A 106 -6.29 2.00 -1.16
C ILE A 106 -7.55 2.86 -1.05
N ALA A 107 -7.38 4.17 -1.14
CA ALA A 107 -8.48 5.11 -1.14
C ALA A 107 -8.88 5.44 -2.58
N HIS A 108 -9.92 4.76 -3.07
CA HIS A 108 -10.42 4.91 -4.42
C HIS A 108 -11.37 6.11 -4.51
N LEU A 109 -11.00 7.08 -5.34
CA LEU A 109 -11.81 8.23 -5.71
C LEU A 109 -12.52 7.92 -7.03
N ASP A 110 -13.82 7.66 -6.98
CA ASP A 110 -14.63 7.30 -8.16
C ASP A 110 -15.27 8.52 -8.86
N GLY A 111 -14.95 9.73 -8.40
CA GLY A 111 -15.48 11.00 -8.87
C GLY A 111 -16.56 11.59 -7.95
N ASN A 112 -17.26 10.75 -7.17
CA ASN A 112 -18.34 11.19 -6.28
C ASN A 112 -18.08 10.83 -4.81
N SER A 113 -17.29 9.79 -4.56
CA SER A 113 -17.07 9.24 -3.23
C SER A 113 -15.66 8.70 -3.06
N CYS A 114 -15.27 8.54 -1.79
CA CYS A 114 -14.08 7.81 -1.40
C CYS A 114 -14.48 6.41 -0.93
N VAL A 115 -14.06 5.40 -1.68
CA VAL A 115 -14.24 3.98 -1.36
C VAL A 115 -12.91 3.42 -0.88
N ILE A 116 -12.90 2.82 0.31
CA ILE A 116 -11.69 2.24 0.88
C ILE A 116 -11.62 0.75 0.56
N HIS A 117 -10.45 0.31 0.10
CA HIS A 117 -10.11 -1.09 0.00
C HIS A 117 -8.90 -1.39 0.90
N HIS A 118 -9.04 -2.39 1.77
CA HIS A 118 -7.89 -2.97 2.46
C HIS A 118 -7.04 -3.72 1.45
N ALA A 119 -5.80 -3.28 1.29
CA ALA A 119 -4.84 -3.92 0.42
C ALA A 119 -4.28 -5.18 1.08
N ASN A 120 -3.94 -6.17 0.24
CA ASN A 120 -3.28 -7.36 0.73
C ASN A 120 -1.80 -7.07 1.04
N TYR A 121 -1.30 -7.60 2.15
CA TYR A 121 0.12 -7.57 2.45
C TYR A 121 0.83 -8.79 1.85
N PHE A 122 1.51 -8.60 0.72
CA PHE A 122 2.25 -9.63 0.00
C PHE A 122 3.68 -9.83 0.52
N LYS A 123 3.86 -9.93 1.85
CA LYS A 123 5.19 -9.99 2.48
C LYS A 123 6.09 -11.07 1.88
N ASN A 124 5.53 -12.26 1.65
CA ASN A 124 6.28 -13.40 1.11
C ASN A 124 6.81 -13.13 -0.31
N GLU A 125 5.98 -12.52 -1.17
CA GLU A 125 6.37 -12.12 -2.51
C GLU A 125 7.43 -11.01 -2.49
N ILE A 126 7.29 -10.01 -1.62
CA ILE A 126 8.28 -8.94 -1.44
C ILE A 126 9.65 -9.51 -1.05
N VAL A 127 9.70 -10.37 -0.02
CA VAL A 127 10.95 -11.02 0.42
C VAL A 127 11.57 -11.84 -0.71
N ARG A 128 10.75 -12.57 -1.47
CA ARG A 128 11.23 -13.37 -2.61
C ARG A 128 11.74 -12.50 -3.76
N ILE A 129 11.08 -11.39 -4.08
CA ILE A 129 11.54 -10.44 -5.10
C ILE A 129 12.91 -9.87 -4.68
N ILE A 130 13.01 -9.35 -3.46
CA ILE A 130 14.25 -8.78 -2.91
C ILE A 130 15.40 -9.79 -2.94
N ASN A 131 15.15 -11.05 -2.58
CA ASN A 131 16.18 -12.08 -2.59
C ASN A 131 16.58 -12.52 -4.00
N ASN A 132 15.68 -12.41 -4.98
CA ASN A 132 16.00 -12.77 -6.37
C ASN A 132 16.91 -11.72 -7.04
N GLU A 133 16.77 -10.43 -6.67
CA GLU A 133 17.62 -9.34 -7.17
C GLU A 133 19.05 -9.35 -6.62
N LYS A 134 19.31 -10.12 -5.55
CA LYS A 134 20.65 -10.25 -4.95
C LYS A 134 21.51 -11.34 -5.61
N ASN A 135 20.94 -12.13 -6.52
CA ASN A 135 21.63 -13.20 -7.26
C ASN A 135 21.94 -12.74 -8.68
#